data_AF-A0A3D4WHF2-F1
#
_entry.id   AF-A0A3D4WHF2-F1
#
_cell.length_a   1.000
_cell.length_b   1.000
_cell.length_c   1.000
_cell.angle_alpha   90.00
_cell.angle_beta   90.00
_cell.angle_gamma   90.00
#
_symmetry.space_group_name_H-M   'P 1'
#
loop_
_entity.id
_entity.type
_entity.pdbx_description
1 polymer ?
#
loop_
_entity_poly.entity_id
_entity_poly.type
_entity_poly.pdbx_seq_one_letter_code
_entity_poly.pdbx_strand_id
1 'polypeptide(L)'
;MKCIAYVSRAPISDRSIRLPTGLSDIIRISRNKNLKSQITGIISYREGQYLQVLEGHDLEVDKLMSKIASDPRHEDLWVFLDVRVAKRSFPNWGVSVFDFVDQGSFFNAFIENNSAVLNSFDEYQQKRIQPFIDIKKSDTVPEKYYEGKNLRLLAWPDLNNESEPQMIMNLCIKLTKKPYPFSALVSSGEFGTHHQVTQIIREFERLGLLSVTEAEPINEQTINEKKSNKFYGAIKKFLGMR
;
A
#
# COMPACT_ATOMS: atom_id res chain seq x y z
N MET A 1 12.36 17.27 22.02
CA MET A 1 11.18 16.62 21.41
C MET A 1 11.47 15.15 21.28
N LYS A 2 10.43 14.32 21.27
CA LYS A 2 10.50 12.87 21.30
C LYS A 2 10.29 12.29 19.90
N CYS A 3 11.02 11.23 19.59
CA CYS A 3 10.83 10.38 18.42
C CYS A 3 10.62 8.94 18.88
N ILE A 4 9.49 8.34 18.48
CA ILE A 4 9.18 6.93 18.71
C ILE A 4 9.03 6.25 17.35
N ALA A 5 9.73 5.14 17.16
CA ALA A 5 9.54 4.26 16.01
C ALA A 5 9.20 2.85 16.48
N TYR A 6 8.20 2.26 15.85
CA TYR A 6 7.70 0.93 16.21
C TYR A 6 7.30 0.12 14.99
N VAL A 7 7.27 -1.20 15.18
CA VAL A 7 6.62 -2.14 14.28
C VAL A 7 5.52 -2.92 15.01
N SER A 8 4.48 -3.30 14.29
CA SER A 8 3.38 -4.13 14.81
C SER A 8 2.78 -4.95 13.67
N ARG A 9 1.91 -5.90 13.97
CA ARG A 9 1.25 -6.75 12.97
C ARG A 9 -0.23 -6.41 12.86
N ALA A 10 -0.78 -6.45 11.66
CA ALA A 10 -2.23 -6.55 11.51
C ALA A 10 -2.72 -7.92 12.04
N PRO A 11 -3.94 -7.99 12.61
CA PRO A 11 -4.56 -9.24 13.02
C PRO A 11 -4.62 -10.23 11.86
N ILE A 12 -4.50 -11.54 12.15
CA ILE A 12 -4.45 -12.62 11.14
C ILE A 12 -5.60 -12.54 10.12
N SER A 13 -6.80 -12.15 10.55
CA SER A 13 -7.98 -11.97 9.69
C SER A 13 -7.81 -10.89 8.61
N ASP A 14 -6.81 -10.02 8.75
CA ASP A 14 -6.54 -8.86 7.89
C ASP A 14 -5.11 -8.87 7.33
N ARG A 15 -4.34 -9.95 7.53
CA ARG A 15 -2.98 -10.16 6.97
C ARG A 15 -3.01 -10.52 5.48
N SER A 16 -3.88 -9.88 4.72
CA SER A 16 -3.89 -9.99 3.27
C SER A 16 -2.82 -9.08 2.66
N ILE A 17 -2.44 -9.32 1.39
CA ILE A 17 -1.61 -8.39 0.60
C ILE A 17 -2.37 -7.07 0.32
N ARG A 18 -3.68 -7.02 0.59
CA ARG A 18 -4.47 -5.79 0.48
C ARG A 18 -4.18 -4.86 1.67
N LEU A 19 -4.46 -3.58 1.47
CA LEU A 19 -4.45 -2.60 2.56
C LEU A 19 -5.45 -3.05 3.64
N PRO A 20 -5.05 -3.08 4.92
CA PRO A 20 -5.87 -3.59 5.99
C PRO A 20 -7.10 -2.72 6.17
N THR A 21 -8.18 -3.37 6.58
CA THR A 21 -9.47 -2.74 6.79
C THR A 21 -9.34 -1.59 7.78
N GLY A 22 -9.66 -0.38 7.35
CA GLY A 22 -9.58 0.82 8.19
C GLY A 22 -8.22 1.54 8.18
N LEU A 23 -7.24 1.12 7.37
CA LEU A 23 -6.00 1.89 7.20
C LEU A 23 -6.27 3.30 6.67
N SER A 24 -7.15 3.43 5.67
CA SER A 24 -7.60 4.74 5.15
C SER A 24 -8.18 5.63 6.25
N ASP A 25 -8.90 5.03 7.21
CA ASP A 25 -9.44 5.75 8.36
C ASP A 25 -8.33 6.13 9.37
N ILE A 26 -7.38 5.22 9.64
CA ILE A 26 -6.18 5.51 10.44
C ILE A 26 -5.49 6.74 9.87
N ILE A 27 -5.24 6.77 8.56
CA ILE A 27 -4.53 7.84 7.88
C ILE A 27 -5.32 9.16 7.96
N ARG A 28 -6.60 9.13 7.60
CA ARG A 28 -7.47 10.31 7.61
C ARG A 28 -7.56 10.92 9.01
N ILE A 29 -7.73 10.07 10.03
CA ILE A 29 -7.81 10.51 11.43
C ILE A 29 -6.46 11.02 11.91
N SER A 30 -5.37 10.31 11.60
CA SER A 30 -4.01 10.66 12.01
C SER A 30 -3.61 12.02 11.47
N ARG A 31 -3.85 12.29 10.17
CA ARG A 31 -3.55 13.61 9.56
C ARG A 31 -4.17 14.75 10.35
N ASN A 32 -5.47 14.67 10.63
CA ASN A 32 -6.18 15.75 11.31
C ASN A 32 -5.81 15.88 12.79
N LYS A 33 -5.61 14.77 13.50
CA LYS A 33 -5.29 14.78 14.94
C LYS A 33 -3.84 15.16 15.19
N ASN A 34 -2.92 14.63 14.41
CA ASN A 34 -1.49 14.82 14.63
C ASN A 34 -1.07 16.24 14.26
N LEU A 35 -1.64 16.84 13.21
CA LEU A 35 -1.48 18.27 12.92
C LEU A 35 -1.88 19.16 14.12
N LYS A 36 -3.01 18.88 14.77
CA LYS A 36 -3.49 19.63 15.95
C LYS A 36 -2.56 19.47 17.16
N SER A 37 -1.99 18.29 17.34
CA SER A 37 -1.03 17.99 18.42
C SER A 37 0.43 18.30 18.05
N GLN A 38 0.69 18.90 16.89
CA GLN A 38 2.05 19.16 16.37
C GLN A 38 2.93 17.88 16.34
N ILE A 39 2.30 16.73 16.07
CA ILE A 39 2.96 15.45 15.86
C ILE A 39 3.17 15.26 14.36
N THR A 40 4.37 14.85 13.97
CA THR A 40 4.73 14.49 12.61
C THR A 40 5.19 13.05 12.52
N GLY A 41 5.37 12.55 11.30
CA GLY A 41 5.93 11.21 11.08
C GLY A 41 5.40 10.52 9.84
N ILE A 42 5.62 9.20 9.79
CA ILE A 42 5.20 8.31 8.70
C ILE A 42 4.50 7.09 9.24
N ILE A 43 3.63 6.51 8.43
CA ILE A 43 3.12 5.16 8.62
C ILE A 43 3.26 4.38 7.31
N SER A 44 3.71 3.15 7.38
CA SER A 44 3.80 2.20 6.28
C SER A 44 3.14 0.90 6.68
N TYR A 45 2.47 0.25 5.73
CA TYR A 45 1.96 -1.11 5.90
C TYR A 45 2.54 -2.00 4.80
N ARG A 46 3.17 -3.11 5.19
CA ARG A 46 3.77 -4.08 4.28
C ARG A 46 3.72 -5.48 4.87
N GLU A 47 3.38 -6.47 4.06
CA GLU A 47 3.43 -7.89 4.44
C GLU A 47 2.73 -8.20 5.78
N GLY A 48 1.56 -7.58 6.04
CA GLY A 48 0.84 -7.79 7.30
C GLY A 48 1.42 -7.03 8.50
N GLN A 49 2.38 -6.13 8.30
CA GLN A 49 3.05 -5.36 9.35
C GLN A 49 2.85 -3.86 9.15
N TYR A 50 2.76 -3.13 10.25
CA TYR A 50 2.86 -1.68 10.28
C TYR A 50 4.24 -1.26 10.77
N LEU A 51 4.83 -0.27 10.13
CA LEU A 51 5.94 0.53 10.67
C LEU A 51 5.45 1.97 10.81
N GLN A 52 5.62 2.56 11.99
CA GLN A 52 5.28 3.96 12.20
C GLN A 52 6.40 4.68 12.94
N VAL A 53 6.68 5.91 12.51
CA VAL A 53 7.53 6.86 13.23
C VAL A 53 6.66 8.03 13.65
N LEU A 54 6.81 8.48 14.90
CA LEU A 54 6.10 9.61 15.50
C LEU A 54 7.10 10.57 16.12
N GLU A 55 6.97 11.86 15.79
CA GLU A 55 7.86 12.91 16.28
C GLU A 55 7.03 14.07 16.83
N GLY A 56 7.40 14.62 17.99
CA GLY A 56 6.65 15.72 18.58
C GLY A 56 7.01 16.03 20.02
N HIS A 57 6.19 16.83 20.67
CA HIS A 57 6.38 17.13 22.10
C HIS A 57 6.22 15.85 22.93
N ASP A 58 7.11 15.64 23.91
CA ASP A 58 7.21 14.38 24.69
C ASP A 58 5.83 13.89 25.17
N LEU A 59 5.07 14.76 25.85
CA LEU A 59 3.74 14.44 26.37
C LEU A 59 2.69 14.07 25.30
N GLU A 60 2.73 14.73 24.14
CA GLU A 60 1.76 14.48 23.07
C GLU A 60 2.06 13.16 22.35
N VAL A 61 3.33 12.86 22.14
CA VAL A 61 3.80 11.59 21.56
C VAL A 61 3.44 10.43 22.49
N ASP A 62 3.69 10.54 23.80
CA ASP A 62 3.37 9.49 24.78
C ASP A 62 1.87 9.22 24.89
N LYS A 63 1.07 10.28 24.86
CA LYS A 63 -0.40 10.19 24.86
C LYS A 63 -0.93 9.53 23.59
N LEU A 64 -0.33 9.82 22.44
CA LEU A 64 -0.69 9.16 21.19
C LEU A 64 -0.27 7.69 21.20
N MET A 65 0.93 7.37 21.66
CA MET A 65 1.42 6.00 21.77
C MET A 65 0.57 5.13 22.69
N SER A 66 0.07 5.68 23.79
CA SER A 66 -0.85 4.95 24.68
C SER A 66 -2.14 4.52 23.98
N LYS A 67 -2.65 5.36 23.06
CA LYS A 67 -3.83 5.04 22.25
C LYS A 67 -3.51 4.03 21.16
N ILE A 68 -2.35 4.16 20.53
CA ILE A 68 -1.87 3.22 19.53
C ILE A 68 -1.72 1.84 20.16
N ALA A 69 -1.02 1.72 21.30
CA ALA A 69 -0.79 0.44 21.96
C ALA A 69 -2.05 -0.33 22.40
N SER A 70 -3.21 0.34 22.45
CA SER A 70 -4.51 -0.27 22.79
C SER A 70 -5.44 -0.43 21.59
N ASP A 71 -4.97 -0.11 20.38
CA ASP A 71 -5.76 -0.18 19.16
C ASP A 71 -5.99 -1.64 18.74
N PRO A 72 -7.23 -2.11 18.53
CA PRO A 72 -7.47 -3.52 18.17
C PRO A 72 -7.08 -3.85 16.73
N ARG A 73 -6.70 -2.86 15.91
CA ARG A 73 -6.32 -3.04 14.50
C ARG A 73 -4.88 -3.51 14.33
N HIS A 74 -4.13 -3.66 15.41
CA HIS A 74 -2.79 -4.24 15.37
C HIS A 74 -2.47 -5.02 16.65
N GLU A 75 -1.45 -5.87 16.57
CA GLU A 75 -0.97 -6.72 17.65
C GLU A 75 0.57 -6.83 17.59
N ASP A 76 1.18 -7.46 18.60
CA ASP A 76 2.63 -7.64 18.69
C ASP A 76 3.38 -6.30 18.49
N LEU A 77 3.02 -5.27 19.25
CA LEU A 77 3.68 -3.97 19.18
C LEU A 77 5.12 -4.09 19.73
N TRP A 78 6.10 -3.69 18.92
CA TRP A 78 7.50 -3.56 19.32
C TRP A 78 8.02 -2.16 19.00
N VAL A 79 8.28 -1.40 20.06
CA VAL A 79 8.97 -0.11 19.98
C VAL A 79 10.47 -0.38 19.92
N PHE A 80 11.09 -0.02 18.80
CA PHE A 80 12.52 -0.24 18.57
C PHE A 80 13.34 1.06 18.66
N LEU A 81 12.68 2.20 18.71
CA LEU A 81 13.27 3.51 18.97
C LEU A 81 12.35 4.31 19.88
N ASP A 82 12.88 4.79 21.00
CA ASP A 82 12.27 5.80 21.86
C ASP A 82 13.39 6.73 22.35
N VAL A 83 13.54 7.88 21.69
CA VAL A 83 14.65 8.80 21.94
C VAL A 83 14.22 10.26 21.86
N ARG A 84 15.00 11.14 22.50
CA ARG A 84 14.88 12.59 22.27
C ARG A 84 15.70 12.99 21.04
N VAL A 85 15.09 13.77 20.16
CA VAL A 85 15.72 14.30 18.94
C VAL A 85 15.72 15.82 18.93
N ALA A 86 16.74 16.42 18.31
CA ALA A 86 16.86 17.87 18.17
C ALA A 86 16.17 18.40 16.89
N LYS A 87 16.11 17.57 15.84
CA LYS A 87 15.47 17.88 14.55
C LYS A 87 14.53 16.75 14.14
N ARG A 88 13.43 17.10 13.49
CA ARG A 88 12.45 16.14 12.96
C ARG A 88 13.05 15.51 11.72
N SER A 89 13.02 14.19 11.63
CA SER A 89 13.30 13.46 10.38
C SER A 89 12.19 13.68 9.36
N PHE A 90 10.96 13.98 9.81
CA PHE A 90 9.78 14.13 8.96
C PHE A 90 9.04 15.46 9.22
N PRO A 91 9.67 16.64 8.96
CA PRO A 91 9.17 17.94 9.43
C PRO A 91 7.86 18.42 8.79
N ASN A 92 7.53 17.98 7.57
CA ASN A 92 6.38 18.49 6.80
C ASN A 92 5.16 17.55 6.80
N TRP A 93 5.16 16.48 7.60
CA TRP A 93 4.17 15.41 7.47
C TRP A 93 3.36 15.24 8.75
N GLY A 94 2.07 15.60 8.75
CA GLY A 94 1.13 15.27 9.83
C GLY A 94 0.79 13.77 9.96
N VAL A 95 1.64 12.88 9.44
CA VAL A 95 1.42 11.46 9.04
C VAL A 95 0.98 11.31 7.58
N SER A 96 1.95 10.97 6.74
CA SER A 96 1.76 10.54 5.35
C SER A 96 1.85 9.02 5.24
N VAL A 97 1.05 8.44 4.35
CA VAL A 97 1.21 7.04 3.91
C VAL A 97 2.49 6.97 3.12
N PHE A 98 3.36 6.05 3.49
CA PHE A 98 4.48 5.67 2.65
C PHE A 98 3.96 4.74 1.52
N ASP A 99 3.20 5.31 0.59
CA ASP A 99 2.82 4.67 -0.68
C ASP A 99 3.45 5.47 -1.82
N PHE A 100 4.78 5.34 -1.92
CA PHE A 100 5.64 5.49 -3.10
C PHE A 100 5.23 6.50 -4.18
N VAL A 101 5.77 7.72 -4.12
CA VAL A 101 6.91 8.24 -4.93
C VAL A 101 7.48 9.45 -4.14
N ASP A 102 8.80 9.64 -4.18
CA ASP A 102 9.56 10.81 -3.68
C ASP A 102 9.99 10.86 -2.18
N GLN A 103 9.55 9.94 -1.32
CA GLN A 103 9.85 9.97 0.14
C GLN A 103 10.98 9.02 0.61
N GLY A 104 11.59 8.26 -0.31
CA GLY A 104 12.68 7.32 -0.02
C GLY A 104 13.88 7.96 0.66
N SER A 105 14.22 9.21 0.33
CA SER A 105 15.39 9.89 0.87
C SER A 105 15.28 10.17 2.37
N PHE A 106 14.12 10.63 2.86
CA PHE A 106 13.92 10.91 4.29
C PHE A 106 13.91 9.63 5.13
N PHE A 107 13.28 8.57 4.63
CA PHE A 107 13.29 7.28 5.33
C PHE A 107 14.67 6.64 5.30
N ASN A 108 15.36 6.67 4.15
CA ASN A 108 16.75 6.18 4.07
C ASN A 108 17.67 6.96 5.02
N ALA A 109 17.56 8.28 5.06
CA ALA A 109 18.32 9.11 6.00
C ALA A 109 17.95 8.79 7.45
N PHE A 110 16.68 8.51 7.76
CA PHE A 110 16.25 8.04 9.08
C PHE A 110 16.92 6.70 9.44
N ILE A 111 16.95 5.74 8.52
CA ILE A 111 17.61 4.44 8.71
C ILE A 111 19.12 4.63 8.91
N GLU A 112 19.78 5.43 8.08
CA GLU A 112 21.22 5.73 8.18
C GLU A 112 21.58 6.38 9.52
N ASN A 113 20.81 7.39 9.94
CA ASN A 113 21.01 8.09 11.21
C ASN A 113 20.80 7.19 12.43
N ASN A 114 20.00 6.13 12.29
CA ASN A 114 19.72 5.17 13.36
C ASN A 114 20.41 3.82 13.14
N SER A 115 21.37 3.72 12.21
CA SER A 115 22.02 2.47 11.82
C SER A 115 22.70 1.75 12.97
N ALA A 116 23.28 2.46 13.94
CA ALA A 116 23.87 1.86 15.13
C ALA A 116 22.86 1.04 15.96
N VAL A 117 21.63 1.55 16.10
CA VAL A 117 20.53 0.86 16.79
C VAL A 117 20.05 -0.31 15.94
N LEU A 118 19.81 -0.08 14.64
CA LEU A 118 19.29 -1.10 13.74
C LEU A 118 20.25 -2.29 13.56
N ASN A 119 21.56 -2.04 13.54
CA ASN A 119 22.59 -3.07 13.43
C ASN A 119 22.79 -3.87 14.73
N SER A 120 22.25 -3.40 15.86
CA SER A 120 22.29 -4.11 17.14
C SER A 120 21.19 -5.16 17.28
N PHE A 121 20.24 -5.18 16.35
CA PHE A 121 19.08 -6.06 16.41
C PHE A 121 19.44 -7.52 16.18
N ASP A 122 18.80 -8.41 16.93
CA ASP A 122 18.89 -9.84 16.71
C ASP A 122 18.18 -10.29 15.42
N GLU A 123 18.32 -11.56 15.04
CA GLU A 123 17.72 -12.09 13.80
C GLU A 123 16.18 -11.94 13.76
N TYR A 124 15.51 -12.08 14.90
CA TYR A 124 14.06 -11.95 14.99
C TYR A 124 13.63 -10.49 14.78
N GLN A 125 14.32 -9.57 15.43
CA GLN A 125 14.13 -8.13 15.31
C GLN A 125 14.40 -7.63 13.89
N GLN A 126 15.49 -8.08 13.26
CA GLN A 126 15.80 -7.76 11.86
C GLN A 126 14.70 -8.23 10.90
N LYS A 127 14.21 -9.47 11.06
CA LYS A 127 13.08 -10.00 10.25
C LYS A 127 11.82 -9.15 10.34
N ARG A 128 11.58 -8.48 11.47
CA ARG A 128 10.39 -7.63 11.67
C ARG A 128 10.45 -6.27 10.97
N ILE A 129 11.64 -5.78 10.66
CA ILE A 129 11.84 -4.48 9.98
C ILE A 129 12.23 -4.64 8.50
N GLN A 130 12.71 -5.83 8.12
CA GLN A 130 13.18 -6.13 6.77
C GLN A 130 12.22 -5.70 5.65
N PRO A 131 10.88 -5.92 5.75
CA PRO A 131 9.95 -5.53 4.68
C PRO A 131 9.97 -4.03 4.36
N PHE A 132 10.41 -3.20 5.31
CA PHE A 132 10.46 -1.75 5.18
C PHE A 132 11.83 -1.22 4.73
N ILE A 133 12.92 -1.92 5.06
CA ILE A 133 14.29 -1.50 4.75
C ILE A 133 14.71 -1.99 3.36
N ASP A 134 14.41 -3.25 3.05
CA ASP A 134 14.77 -3.90 1.78
C ASP A 134 13.66 -3.68 0.74
N ILE A 135 13.38 -2.41 0.43
CA ILE A 135 12.33 -2.00 -0.51
C ILE A 135 12.51 -2.66 -1.89
N LYS A 136 13.76 -2.97 -2.28
CA LYS A 136 14.10 -3.66 -3.54
C LYS A 136 14.00 -5.20 -3.49
N LYS A 137 13.82 -5.82 -2.32
CA LYS A 137 13.66 -7.29 -2.17
C LYS A 137 12.30 -7.74 -1.66
N SER A 138 11.49 -6.85 -1.08
CA SER A 138 10.09 -7.11 -0.64
C SER A 138 9.11 -7.34 -1.82
N ASP A 139 9.62 -7.42 -3.04
CA ASP A 139 8.85 -7.80 -4.22
C ASP A 139 8.42 -9.27 -4.29
N THR A 140 8.58 -10.07 -3.24
CA THR A 140 8.19 -11.50 -3.27
C THR A 140 6.75 -11.73 -2.81
N VAL A 141 5.80 -11.14 -3.54
CA VAL A 141 4.54 -11.85 -3.75
C VAL A 141 4.93 -13.12 -4.52
N PRO A 142 4.62 -14.34 -4.04
CA PRO A 142 4.95 -15.56 -4.77
C PRO A 142 4.47 -15.42 -6.20
N GLU A 143 5.28 -15.82 -7.19
CA GLU A 143 4.96 -15.69 -8.62
C GLU A 143 3.58 -16.29 -8.97
N LYS A 144 3.09 -17.20 -8.11
CA LYS A 144 1.82 -17.90 -8.16
C LYS A 144 0.63 -17.20 -7.46
N TYR A 145 0.79 -16.05 -6.82
CA TYR A 145 -0.29 -15.44 -6.02
C TYR A 145 -1.55 -15.13 -6.83
N TYR A 146 -1.40 -14.78 -8.11
CA TYR A 146 -2.52 -14.49 -9.00
C TYR A 146 -3.06 -15.73 -9.71
N GLU A 147 -2.41 -16.90 -9.56
CA GLU A 147 -2.94 -18.15 -10.09
C GLU A 147 -4.29 -18.46 -9.46
N GLY A 148 -5.28 -18.83 -10.29
CA GLY A 148 -6.64 -19.11 -9.82
C GLY A 148 -7.46 -17.87 -9.46
N LYS A 149 -6.97 -16.65 -9.71
CA LYS A 149 -7.69 -15.40 -9.39
C LYS A 149 -8.22 -14.67 -10.61
N ASN A 150 -9.31 -13.94 -10.41
CA ASN A 150 -9.90 -13.03 -11.36
C ASN A 150 -9.55 -11.58 -11.02
N LEU A 151 -9.25 -10.81 -12.06
CA LEU A 151 -8.83 -9.42 -11.98
C LEU A 151 -9.96 -8.53 -12.50
N ARG A 152 -10.21 -7.41 -11.83
CA ARG A 152 -11.15 -6.39 -12.31
C ARG A 152 -10.58 -5.00 -12.07
N LEU A 153 -10.56 -4.17 -13.11
CA LEU A 153 -10.14 -2.78 -12.97
C LEU A 153 -11.22 -1.97 -12.24
N LEU A 154 -10.82 -1.23 -11.22
CA LEU A 154 -11.64 -0.32 -10.42
C LEU A 154 -11.49 1.12 -10.91
N ALA A 155 -10.27 1.50 -11.31
CA ALA A 155 -9.93 2.84 -11.78
C ALA A 155 -8.82 2.78 -12.84
N TRP A 156 -8.75 3.81 -13.69
CA TRP A 156 -7.73 3.88 -14.73
C TRP A 156 -6.41 4.43 -14.18
N PRO A 157 -5.26 3.85 -14.57
CA PRO A 157 -3.95 4.40 -14.24
C PRO A 157 -3.71 5.72 -14.99
N ASP A 158 -2.80 6.55 -14.46
CA ASP A 158 -2.26 7.68 -15.21
C ASP A 158 -1.23 7.17 -16.23
N LEU A 159 -1.53 7.31 -17.52
CA LEU A 159 -0.71 6.79 -18.62
C LEU A 159 0.34 7.79 -19.12
N ASN A 160 0.40 9.01 -18.58
CA ASN A 160 1.20 10.09 -19.14
C ASN A 160 2.72 9.86 -19.02
N ASN A 161 3.16 9.03 -18.06
CA ASN A 161 4.57 8.74 -17.77
C ASN A 161 4.94 7.27 -17.95
N GLU A 162 4.10 6.48 -18.62
CA GLU A 162 4.33 5.05 -18.82
C GLU A 162 5.19 4.77 -20.06
N SER A 163 6.04 3.74 -19.97
CA SER A 163 6.93 3.36 -21.07
C SER A 163 6.17 2.73 -22.25
N GLU A 164 5.04 2.05 -21.97
CA GLU A 164 4.24 1.32 -22.96
C GLU A 164 2.72 1.62 -22.81
N PRO A 165 2.30 2.89 -23.01
CA PRO A 165 0.95 3.35 -22.65
C PRO A 165 -0.16 2.63 -23.43
N GLN A 166 0.09 2.22 -24.69
CA GLN A 166 -0.91 1.53 -25.51
C GLN A 166 -1.19 0.10 -25.05
N MET A 167 -0.15 -0.64 -24.63
CA MET A 167 -0.30 -1.99 -24.10
C MET A 167 -1.08 -1.96 -22.79
N ILE A 168 -0.68 -1.06 -21.89
CA ILE A 168 -1.32 -0.85 -20.58
C ILE A 168 -2.80 -0.43 -20.77
N MET A 169 -3.09 0.43 -21.75
CA MET A 169 -4.45 0.80 -22.10
C MET A 169 -5.28 -0.42 -22.56
N ASN A 170 -4.74 -1.25 -23.46
CA ASN A 170 -5.46 -2.44 -23.94
C ASN A 170 -5.70 -3.46 -22.82
N LEU A 171 -4.72 -3.64 -21.93
CA LEU A 171 -4.84 -4.44 -20.71
C LEU A 171 -6.00 -3.92 -19.84
N CYS A 172 -6.02 -2.61 -19.55
CA CYS A 172 -7.07 -1.96 -18.77
C CYS A 172 -8.44 -2.17 -19.41
N ILE A 173 -8.58 -1.99 -20.72
CA ILE A 173 -9.84 -2.23 -21.46
C ILE A 173 -10.34 -3.65 -21.19
N LYS A 174 -9.45 -4.65 -21.22
CA LYS A 174 -9.83 -6.05 -20.99
C LYS A 174 -10.36 -6.28 -19.58
N LEU A 175 -9.75 -5.64 -18.58
CA LEU A 175 -10.09 -5.74 -17.17
C LEU A 175 -11.34 -4.94 -16.75
N THR A 176 -11.83 -4.01 -17.58
CA THR A 176 -13.04 -3.21 -17.27
C THR A 176 -14.36 -3.93 -17.55
N LYS A 177 -14.38 -4.90 -18.47
CA LYS A 177 -15.64 -5.50 -18.98
C LYS A 177 -16.29 -6.44 -17.97
N LYS A 178 -15.51 -7.38 -17.44
CA LYS A 178 -15.92 -8.40 -16.46
C LYS A 178 -14.69 -8.89 -15.69
N PRO A 179 -14.85 -9.51 -14.50
CA PRO A 179 -13.74 -10.20 -13.85
C PRO A 179 -13.06 -11.14 -14.84
N TYR A 180 -11.74 -10.98 -14.99
CA TYR A 180 -10.95 -11.64 -16.02
C TYR A 180 -9.88 -12.53 -15.38
N PRO A 181 -9.78 -13.82 -15.73
CA PRO A 181 -8.81 -14.71 -15.12
C PRO A 181 -7.37 -14.27 -15.41
N PHE A 182 -6.52 -14.21 -14.38
CA PHE A 182 -5.11 -13.88 -14.54
C PHE A 182 -4.39 -14.88 -15.46
N SER A 183 -4.68 -16.17 -15.31
CA SER A 183 -4.12 -17.23 -16.16
C SER A 183 -4.36 -16.98 -17.65
N ALA A 184 -5.58 -16.57 -18.01
CA ALA A 184 -5.98 -16.27 -19.38
C ALA A 184 -5.35 -14.99 -19.93
N LEU A 185 -4.88 -14.10 -19.05
CA LEU A 185 -4.23 -12.85 -19.41
C LEU A 185 -2.76 -13.09 -19.75
N VAL A 186 -2.11 -13.93 -18.95
CA VAL A 186 -0.71 -14.28 -19.15
C VAL A 186 -0.52 -15.29 -20.29
N SER A 187 -1.43 -16.26 -20.42
CA SER A 187 -1.34 -17.25 -21.49
C SER A 187 -1.63 -16.69 -22.88
N SER A 188 -2.23 -15.51 -22.99
CA SER A 188 -2.57 -14.92 -24.29
C SER A 188 -1.35 -14.32 -25.02
N GLY A 189 -0.26 -14.03 -24.29
CA GLY A 189 0.95 -13.39 -24.85
C GLY A 189 0.72 -11.98 -25.41
N GLU A 190 -0.48 -11.43 -25.25
CA GLU A 190 -0.93 -10.17 -25.87
C GLU A 190 -0.36 -8.93 -25.16
N PHE A 191 0.03 -9.07 -23.89
CA PHE A 191 0.45 -7.97 -23.01
C PHE A 191 1.90 -8.13 -22.52
N GLY A 192 2.73 -8.79 -23.32
CA GLY A 192 4.13 -9.07 -23.00
C GLY A 192 4.32 -10.39 -22.25
N THR A 193 5.47 -10.53 -21.60
CA THR A 193 5.87 -11.74 -20.87
C THR A 193 5.03 -11.95 -19.60
N HIS A 194 4.99 -13.18 -19.10
CA HIS A 194 4.37 -13.50 -17.80
C HIS A 194 4.86 -12.56 -16.70
N HIS A 195 6.17 -12.34 -16.65
CA HIS A 195 6.78 -11.47 -15.66
C HIS A 195 6.30 -10.02 -15.80
N GLN A 196 6.34 -9.45 -17.01
CA GLN A 196 5.90 -8.07 -17.27
C GLN A 196 4.43 -7.85 -16.89
N VAL A 197 3.55 -8.75 -17.33
CA VAL A 197 2.13 -8.72 -16.97
C VAL A 197 1.96 -8.75 -15.45
N THR A 198 2.68 -9.66 -14.78
CA THR A 198 2.61 -9.79 -13.32
C THR A 198 3.02 -8.48 -12.64
N GLN A 199 4.09 -7.82 -13.09
CA GLN A 199 4.51 -6.54 -12.52
C GLN A 199 3.45 -5.43 -12.71
N ILE A 200 2.82 -5.36 -13.88
CA ILE A 200 1.77 -4.35 -14.14
C ILE A 200 0.54 -4.59 -13.25
N ILE A 201 0.08 -5.84 -13.14
CA ILE A 201 -1.07 -6.20 -12.29
C ILE A 201 -0.75 -5.93 -10.82
N ARG A 202 0.48 -6.21 -10.37
CA ARG A 202 0.95 -5.88 -9.03
C ARG A 202 0.90 -4.38 -8.77
N GLU A 203 1.41 -3.59 -9.71
CA GLU A 203 1.40 -2.13 -9.59
C GLU A 203 -0.04 -1.60 -9.53
N PHE A 204 -0.96 -2.16 -10.32
CA PHE A 204 -2.36 -1.77 -10.27
C PHE A 204 -3.04 -2.14 -8.96
N GLU A 205 -2.79 -3.34 -8.42
CA GLU A 205 -3.29 -3.74 -7.10
C GLU A 205 -2.71 -2.84 -6.01
N ARG A 206 -1.41 -2.52 -6.08
CA ARG A 206 -0.70 -1.61 -5.16
C ARG A 206 -1.29 -0.21 -5.17
N LEU A 207 -1.63 0.31 -6.34
CA LEU A 207 -2.26 1.62 -6.52
C LEU A 207 -3.78 1.62 -6.22
N GLY A 208 -4.36 0.48 -5.82
CA GLY A 208 -5.79 0.35 -5.58
C GLY A 208 -6.65 0.46 -6.85
N LEU A 209 -6.02 0.33 -8.02
CA LEU A 209 -6.69 0.39 -9.32
C LEU A 209 -7.37 -0.93 -9.69
N LEU A 210 -7.09 -2.01 -8.97
CA LEU A 210 -7.50 -3.36 -9.33
C LEU A 210 -8.06 -4.14 -8.12
N SER A 211 -9.13 -4.90 -8.38
CA SER A 211 -9.69 -5.89 -7.46
C SER A 211 -9.31 -7.29 -7.91
N VAL A 212 -8.82 -8.11 -6.97
CA VAL A 212 -8.41 -9.50 -7.20
C VAL A 212 -9.32 -10.42 -6.40
N THR A 213 -10.21 -11.16 -7.05
CA THR A 213 -11.09 -12.13 -6.36
C THR A 213 -10.66 -13.56 -6.68
N GLU A 214 -11.01 -14.51 -5.83
CA GLU A 214 -10.92 -15.93 -6.18
C GLU A 214 -11.75 -16.21 -7.44
N ALA A 215 -11.32 -17.17 -8.27
CA ALA A 215 -12.14 -17.63 -9.37
C ALA A 215 -13.38 -18.33 -8.82
N GLU A 216 -14.53 -17.66 -8.89
CA GLU A 216 -15.80 -18.32 -8.62
C GLU A 216 -15.97 -19.50 -9.60
N PRO A 217 -16.40 -20.69 -9.13
CA PRO A 217 -16.87 -21.72 -10.05
C PRO A 217 -18.05 -21.13 -10.83
N ILE A 218 -17.98 -21.21 -12.16
CA ILE A 218 -19.00 -20.65 -13.06
C ILE A 218 -20.35 -21.28 -12.69
N ASN A 219 -21.23 -20.50 -12.06
CA ASN A 219 -22.63 -20.84 -11.93
C ASN A 219 -23.40 -19.85 -12.81
N GLU A 220 -23.84 -20.34 -13.97
CA GLU A 220 -24.67 -19.59 -14.92
C GLU A 220 -26.05 -19.34 -14.30
N GLN A 221 -26.21 -18.22 -13.58
CA GLN A 221 -27.47 -17.53 -13.27
C GLN A 221 -27.10 -16.41 -12.28
N THR A 222 -27.07 -15.13 -12.62
CA THR A 222 -28.27 -14.34 -12.94
C THR A 222 -27.81 -13.02 -13.56
N ILE A 223 -28.19 -12.78 -14.82
CA ILE A 223 -28.15 -11.45 -15.42
C ILE A 223 -29.29 -10.66 -14.76
N ASN A 224 -28.96 -9.56 -14.08
CA ASN A 224 -29.95 -8.51 -13.90
C ASN A 224 -29.29 -7.15 -14.12
N GLU A 225 -29.48 -6.66 -15.35
CA GLU A 225 -29.16 -5.32 -15.77
C GLU A 225 -29.95 -4.30 -14.93
N LYS A 226 -29.26 -3.38 -14.25
CA LYS A 226 -29.78 -2.02 -14.06
C LYS A 226 -28.70 -0.98 -14.34
N LYS A 227 -29.04 -0.14 -15.32
CA LYS A 227 -28.27 0.90 -16.00
C LYS A 227 -27.64 1.94 -15.07
N SER A 228 -26.47 2.44 -15.49
CA SER A 228 -26.31 3.89 -15.67
C SER A 228 -25.34 4.17 -16.82
N ASN A 229 -25.91 4.42 -18.00
CA ASN A 229 -25.27 4.88 -19.24
C ASN A 229 -24.66 6.30 -19.13
N LYS A 230 -24.31 6.79 -17.93
CA LYS A 230 -23.67 8.11 -17.74
C LYS A 230 -22.15 8.06 -17.85
N PHE A 231 -21.51 6.94 -17.53
CA PHE A 231 -20.05 6.83 -17.48
C PHE A 231 -19.39 6.80 -18.87
N TYR A 232 -19.98 6.06 -19.82
CA TYR A 232 -19.50 5.97 -21.20
C TYR A 232 -19.59 7.31 -21.96
N GLY A 233 -20.60 8.13 -21.65
CA GLY A 233 -20.76 9.47 -22.22
C GLY A 233 -19.70 10.47 -21.73
N ALA A 234 -19.25 10.33 -20.48
CA ALA A 234 -18.17 11.15 -19.93
C ALA A 234 -16.80 10.79 -20.53
N ILE A 235 -16.57 9.50 -20.81
CA ILE A 235 -15.33 8.99 -21.42
C ILE A 235 -15.15 9.47 -22.87
N LYS A 236 -16.21 9.48 -23.70
CA LYS A 236 -16.12 10.05 -25.07
C LYS A 236 -15.73 11.53 -25.07
N LYS A 237 -16.21 12.28 -24.07
CA LYS A 237 -15.94 13.71 -23.92
C LYS A 237 -14.52 13.99 -23.41
N PHE A 238 -13.97 13.11 -22.57
CA PHE A 238 -12.59 13.18 -22.06
C PHE A 238 -11.55 12.81 -23.14
N LEU A 239 -11.85 11.84 -24.01
CA LEU A 239 -10.95 11.37 -25.06
C LEU A 239 -10.97 12.20 -26.36
N GLY A 240 -11.76 13.29 -26.43
CA GLY A 240 -11.78 14.20 -27.58
C GLY A 240 -12.28 13.58 -28.90
N MET A 241 -12.88 12.40 -28.87
CA MET A 241 -13.39 11.72 -30.05
C MET A 241 -14.77 12.28 -30.42
N ARG A 242 -14.88 12.94 -31.59
CA ARG A 242 -16.18 13.31 -32.20
C ARG A 242 -16.96 12.08 -32.63
#